data_AF-A0A523GBV3-F1
#
_entry.id   AF-A0A523GBV3-F1
#
_cell.length_a   1.000
_cell.length_b   1.000
_cell.length_c   1.000
_cell.angle_alpha   90.00
_cell.angle_beta   90.00
_cell.angle_gamma   90.00
#
_symmetry.space_group_name_H-M   'P 1'
#
loop_
_entity.id
_entity.type
_entity.pdbx_description
1 polymer ?
#
loop_
_entity_poly.entity_id
_entity_poly.type
_entity_poly.pdbx_seq_one_letter_code
_entity_poly.pdbx_strand_id
1 'polypeptide(L)'
;MELVNIEQLLEAYFEGNTTLAQERELRTFFSSSEIPPHLAMYQSMFQSFDLAKEETSQRKITIFESKKRSGFWNYSIAASMLIAIGVTAYMISQPGLTSEEEEALVAFNKTKEIMFLFSENLNEGTSSIAHLDEFSKGISYLSVINQFNESKNLILK
;
A
#
# COMPACT_ATOMS: atom_id res chain seq x y z
N MET A 1 -48.05 -6.79 -28.49
CA MET A 1 -47.41 -5.97 -27.43
C MET A 1 -46.48 -6.79 -26.53
N GLU A 2 -46.45 -8.12 -26.61
CA GLU A 2 -45.56 -8.96 -25.77
C GLU A 2 -44.13 -9.15 -26.31
N LEU A 3 -43.92 -9.06 -27.63
CA LEU A 3 -42.59 -9.26 -28.24
C LEU A 3 -41.55 -8.20 -27.84
N VAL A 4 -41.98 -6.94 -27.69
CA VAL A 4 -41.10 -5.82 -27.27
C VAL A 4 -40.54 -6.07 -25.87
N ASN A 5 -41.31 -6.73 -25.00
CA ASN A 5 -40.89 -7.05 -23.65
C ASN A 5 -39.79 -8.12 -23.64
N ILE A 6 -39.89 -9.13 -24.52
CA ILE A 6 -38.88 -10.20 -24.66
C ILE A 6 -37.57 -9.65 -25.23
N GLU A 7 -37.63 -8.75 -26.22
CA GLU A 7 -36.43 -8.13 -26.78
C GLU A 7 -35.68 -7.29 -25.75
N GLN A 8 -36.41 -6.48 -24.96
CA GLN A 8 -35.83 -5.71 -23.86
C GLN A 8 -35.24 -6.62 -22.77
N LEU A 9 -35.93 -7.73 -22.46
CA LEU A 9 -35.48 -8.70 -21.49
C LEU A 9 -34.22 -9.45 -21.95
N LEU A 10 -34.13 -9.73 -23.25
CA LEU A 10 -32.98 -10.37 -23.87
C LEU A 10 -31.76 -9.45 -23.87
N GLU A 11 -31.94 -8.15 -24.15
CA GLU A 11 -30.87 -7.17 -24.04
C GLU A 11 -30.36 -7.07 -22.60
N ALA A 12 -31.28 -6.94 -21.63
CA ALA A 12 -30.93 -6.92 -20.20
C ALA A 12 -30.21 -8.21 -19.77
N TYR A 13 -30.55 -9.36 -20.36
CA TYR A 13 -29.87 -10.63 -20.10
C TYR A 13 -28.42 -10.60 -20.60
N PHE A 14 -28.18 -10.06 -21.79
CA PHE A 14 -26.81 -9.89 -22.32
C PHE A 14 -25.99 -8.88 -21.52
N GLU A 15 -26.63 -7.86 -20.95
CA GLU A 15 -25.99 -6.92 -20.01
C GLU A 15 -25.78 -7.50 -18.60
N GLY A 16 -26.36 -8.67 -18.29
CA GLY A 16 -26.30 -9.28 -16.95
C GLY A 16 -27.18 -8.60 -15.90
N ASN A 17 -28.19 -7.83 -16.34
CA ASN A 17 -29.11 -7.06 -15.49
C ASN A 17 -30.46 -7.78 -15.26
N THR A 18 -30.49 -9.11 -15.34
CA THR A 18 -31.71 -9.92 -15.15
C THR A 18 -31.80 -10.59 -13.78
N THR A 19 -33.03 -10.86 -13.37
CA THR A 19 -33.34 -11.69 -12.21
C THR A 19 -33.60 -13.15 -12.62
N LEU A 20 -33.48 -14.10 -11.68
CA LEU A 20 -33.77 -15.52 -11.94
C LEU A 20 -35.21 -15.78 -12.43
N ALA A 21 -36.17 -14.92 -12.08
CA ALA A 21 -37.55 -15.03 -12.56
C ALA A 21 -37.65 -14.67 -14.05
N GLN A 22 -36.98 -13.59 -14.46
CA GLN A 22 -36.89 -13.11 -15.83
C GLN A 22 -36.12 -14.08 -16.74
N GLU A 23 -35.04 -14.68 -16.24
CA GLU A 23 -34.31 -15.71 -16.99
C GLU A 23 -35.15 -16.98 -17.21
N ARG A 24 -36.02 -17.33 -16.24
CA ARG A 24 -36.96 -18.43 -16.41
C ARG A 24 -37.97 -18.12 -17.51
N GLU A 25 -38.46 -16.88 -17.56
CA GLU A 25 -39.36 -16.41 -18.61
C GLU A 25 -38.72 -16.49 -20.00
N LEU A 26 -37.47 -16.01 -20.15
CA LEU A 26 -36.69 -16.16 -21.39
C LEU A 26 -36.56 -17.64 -21.80
N ARG A 27 -36.20 -18.52 -20.85
CA ARG A 27 -36.11 -19.97 -21.12
C ARG A 27 -37.45 -20.54 -21.61
N THR A 28 -38.56 -20.19 -20.95
CA THR A 28 -39.89 -20.65 -21.38
C THR A 28 -40.25 -20.14 -22.78
N PHE A 29 -39.94 -18.88 -23.08
CA PHE A 29 -40.18 -18.29 -24.41
C PHE A 29 -39.41 -19.03 -25.51
N PHE A 30 -38.10 -19.25 -25.33
CA PHE A 30 -37.26 -19.94 -26.32
C PHE A 30 -37.45 -21.46 -26.39
N SER A 31 -38.19 -22.05 -25.44
CA SER A 31 -38.65 -23.44 -25.51
C SER A 31 -40.00 -23.59 -26.24
N SER A 32 -40.67 -22.49 -26.59
CA SER A 32 -41.89 -22.51 -27.41
C SER A 32 -41.59 -22.81 -28.88
N SER A 33 -42.59 -23.34 -29.61
CA SER A 33 -42.48 -23.68 -31.04
C SER A 33 -42.62 -22.48 -31.98
N GLU A 34 -43.12 -21.34 -31.49
CA GLU A 34 -43.43 -20.16 -32.31
C GLU A 34 -42.54 -18.98 -31.91
N ILE A 35 -41.33 -18.94 -32.48
CA ILE A 35 -40.33 -17.89 -32.23
C ILE A 35 -40.19 -17.01 -33.48
N PRO A 36 -40.18 -15.68 -33.34
CA PRO A 36 -39.96 -14.77 -34.46
C PRO A 36 -38.63 -15.04 -35.19
N PRO A 37 -38.56 -14.87 -36.53
CA PRO A 37 -37.35 -15.18 -37.31
C PRO A 37 -36.07 -14.48 -36.84
N HIS A 38 -36.17 -13.26 -36.32
CA HIS A 38 -35.02 -12.49 -35.83
C HIS A 38 -34.50 -12.96 -34.48
N LEU A 39 -35.31 -13.66 -33.69
CA LEU A 39 -34.93 -14.22 -32.38
C LEU A 39 -34.54 -15.70 -32.46
N ALA A 40 -34.84 -16.36 -33.59
CA ALA A 40 -34.54 -17.77 -33.80
C ALA A 40 -33.04 -18.12 -33.60
N MET A 41 -32.14 -17.18 -33.85
CA MET A 41 -30.70 -17.36 -33.64
C MET A 41 -30.31 -17.63 -32.18
N TYR A 42 -31.10 -17.14 -31.21
CA TYR A 42 -30.84 -17.29 -29.78
C TYR A 42 -31.47 -18.57 -29.19
N GLN A 43 -32.33 -19.26 -29.95
CA GLN A 43 -33.05 -20.44 -29.50
C GLN A 43 -32.11 -21.55 -29.01
N SER A 44 -31.04 -21.83 -29.75
CA SER A 44 -30.07 -22.88 -29.41
C SER A 44 -29.35 -22.60 -28.09
N MET A 45 -29.13 -21.33 -27.75
CA MET A 45 -28.51 -20.92 -26.48
C MET A 45 -29.38 -21.34 -25.29
N PHE A 46 -30.68 -21.09 -25.35
CA PHE A 46 -31.58 -21.40 -24.22
C PHE A 46 -31.99 -22.87 -24.17
N GLN A 47 -32.15 -23.54 -25.32
CA GLN A 47 -32.56 -24.95 -25.37
C GLN A 47 -31.44 -25.95 -25.01
N SER A 48 -30.19 -25.63 -25.34
CA SER A 48 -29.05 -26.53 -25.08
C SER A 48 -28.75 -26.73 -23.59
N PHE A 49 -29.15 -25.79 -22.74
CA PHE A 49 -28.93 -25.90 -21.29
C PHE A 49 -29.74 -27.02 -20.64
N ASP A 50 -30.93 -27.32 -21.15
CA ASP A 50 -31.75 -28.41 -20.61
C ASP A 50 -31.11 -29.77 -20.90
N LEU A 51 -30.55 -29.94 -22.10
CA LEU A 51 -29.78 -31.13 -22.47
C LEU A 51 -28.47 -31.24 -21.67
N ALA A 52 -27.73 -30.15 -21.53
CA ALA A 52 -26.47 -30.12 -20.78
C ALA A 52 -26.66 -30.43 -19.29
N LYS A 53 -27.84 -30.13 -18.71
CA LYS A 53 -28.18 -30.46 -17.33
C LYS A 53 -28.28 -31.97 -17.10
N GLU A 54 -28.65 -32.73 -18.13
CA GLU A 54 -28.74 -34.20 -18.07
C GLU A 54 -27.38 -34.89 -18.26
N GLU A 55 -26.37 -34.16 -18.77
CA GLU A 55 -25.02 -34.69 -18.91
C GLU A 55 -24.36 -34.88 -17.53
N THR A 56 -24.27 -36.13 -17.11
CA THR A 56 -23.55 -36.53 -15.89
C THR A 56 -22.33 -37.37 -16.25
N SER A 57 -21.19 -37.07 -15.60
CA SER A 57 -19.96 -37.83 -15.82
C SER A 57 -20.06 -39.19 -15.12
N GLN A 58 -20.09 -40.28 -15.89
CA GLN A 58 -20.01 -41.65 -15.38
C GLN A 58 -18.58 -42.07 -15.00
N ARG A 59 -17.62 -41.13 -15.03
CA ARG A 59 -16.22 -41.44 -14.76
C ARG A 59 -16.05 -41.74 -13.28
N LYS A 60 -15.65 -42.98 -12.97
CA LYS A 60 -15.22 -43.36 -11.62
C LYS A 60 -14.00 -42.53 -11.24
N ILE A 61 -14.19 -41.56 -10.35
CA ILE A 61 -13.09 -40.78 -9.78
C ILE A 61 -12.36 -41.69 -8.79
N THR A 62 -11.19 -42.18 -9.16
CA THR A 62 -10.29 -42.84 -8.22
C THR A 62 -9.61 -41.75 -7.40
N ILE A 63 -10.13 -41.50 -6.19
CA ILE A 63 -9.44 -40.63 -5.23
C ILE A 63 -8.23 -41.41 -4.72
N PHE A 64 -7.04 -41.06 -5.19
CA PHE A 64 -5.81 -41.60 -4.64
C PHE A 64 -5.68 -41.07 -3.20
N GLU A 65 -5.71 -41.98 -2.22
CA GLU A 65 -5.40 -41.62 -0.84
C GLU A 65 -3.99 -41.04 -0.79
N SER A 66 -3.90 -39.74 -0.49
CA SER A 66 -2.61 -39.09 -0.32
C SER A 66 -1.88 -39.78 0.82
N LYS A 67 -0.77 -40.46 0.52
CA LYS A 67 0.10 -41.08 1.52
C LYS A 67 0.47 -40.02 2.56
N LYS A 68 -0.12 -40.11 3.76
CA LYS A 68 0.21 -39.21 4.87
C LYS A 68 1.71 -39.32 5.13
N ARG A 69 2.46 -38.24 4.87
CA ARG A 69 3.85 -38.09 5.29
C ARG A 69 3.88 -37.96 6.82
N SER A 70 3.75 -39.09 7.50
CA SER A 70 3.90 -39.20 8.94
C SER A 70 5.35 -39.56 9.25
N GLY A 71 6.16 -38.56 9.55
CA GLY A 71 7.54 -38.77 9.99
C GLY A 71 8.25 -37.50 10.44
N PHE A 72 7.88 -36.35 9.88
CA PHE A 72 8.59 -35.09 10.16
C PHE A 72 7.92 -34.19 11.21
N TRP A 73 6.67 -34.44 11.59
CA TRP A 73 5.98 -33.56 12.53
C TRP A 73 6.57 -33.62 13.95
N ASN A 74 7.06 -34.79 14.36
CA ASN A 74 7.59 -35.01 15.72
C ASN A 74 8.97 -34.36 15.93
N TYR A 75 9.73 -34.07 14.87
CA TYR A 75 11.02 -33.38 15.00
C TYR A 75 10.87 -31.87 15.21
N SER A 76 9.71 -31.29 14.85
CA SER A 76 9.46 -29.86 15.02
C SER A 76 9.42 -29.45 16.50
N ILE A 77 8.94 -30.33 17.38
CA ILE A 77 8.82 -30.05 18.82
C ILE A 77 10.20 -30.13 19.50
N ALA A 78 11.05 -31.08 19.09
CA ALA A 78 12.42 -31.18 19.60
C ALA A 78 13.27 -29.96 19.18
N ALA A 79 13.14 -29.52 17.92
CA ALA A 79 13.88 -28.36 17.41
C ALA A 79 13.50 -27.06 18.13
N SER A 80 12.21 -26.84 18.42
CA SER A 80 11.78 -25.62 19.11
C SER A 80 12.28 -25.54 20.55
N MET A 81 12.33 -26.69 21.25
CA MET A 81 12.85 -26.75 22.61
C MET A 81 14.36 -26.45 22.66
N LEU A 82 15.14 -26.95 21.69
CA LEU A 82 16.57 -26.64 21.60
C LEU A 82 16.83 -25.16 21.31
N ILE A 83 16.04 -24.54 20.43
CA ILE A 83 16.16 -23.10 20.15
C ILE A 83 15.81 -22.28 21.39
N ALA A 84 14.72 -22.61 22.09
CA ALA A 84 14.33 -21.91 23.31
C ALA A 84 15.42 -22.00 24.40
N ILE A 85 15.96 -23.20 24.64
CA ILE A 85 17.05 -23.42 25.62
C ILE A 85 18.31 -22.65 25.20
N GLY A 86 18.67 -22.65 23.91
CA GLY A 86 19.83 -21.93 23.41
C GLY A 86 19.70 -20.41 23.59
N VAL A 87 18.53 -19.85 23.27
CA VAL A 87 18.26 -18.41 23.40
C VAL A 87 18.21 -18.00 24.88
N THR A 88 17.58 -18.79 25.76
CA THR A 88 17.56 -18.47 27.20
C THR A 88 18.93 -18.56 27.82
N ALA A 89 19.72 -19.58 27.49
CA ALA A 89 21.10 -19.71 27.95
C ALA A 89 21.95 -18.52 27.49
N TYR A 90 21.86 -18.13 26.21
CA TYR A 90 22.58 -16.98 25.68
C TYR A 90 22.18 -15.67 26.38
N MET A 91 20.90 -15.45 26.62
CA MET A 91 20.41 -14.25 27.31
C MET A 91 20.86 -14.18 28.77
N ILE A 92 20.91 -15.32 29.47
CA ILE A 92 21.41 -15.41 30.85
C ILE A 92 22.94 -15.24 30.91
N SER A 93 23.66 -15.71 29.90
CA SER A 93 25.11 -15.63 29.81
C SER A 93 25.65 -14.29 29.30
N GLN A 94 24.79 -13.37 28.84
CA GLN A 94 25.21 -12.01 28.52
C GLN A 94 25.59 -11.30 29.82
N PRO A 95 26.85 -10.87 30.02
CA PRO A 95 27.16 -9.95 31.10
C PRO A 95 26.34 -8.68 30.88
N GLY A 96 25.80 -8.10 31.96
CA GLY A 96 25.23 -6.75 31.90
C GLY A 96 26.26 -5.75 31.37
N LEU A 97 25.80 -4.54 31.00
CA LEU A 97 26.68 -3.45 30.56
C LEU A 97 27.90 -3.37 31.48
N THR A 98 29.08 -3.46 30.90
CA THR A 98 30.32 -3.25 31.65
C THR A 98 30.33 -1.82 32.19
N SER A 99 31.04 -1.57 33.29
CA SER A 99 31.12 -0.23 33.89
C SER A 99 31.63 0.82 32.89
N GLU A 100 32.46 0.42 31.94
CA GLU A 100 32.98 1.27 30.86
C GLU A 100 31.90 1.60 29.82
N GLU A 101 31.05 0.64 29.45
CA GLU A 101 29.91 0.87 28.55
C GLU A 101 28.84 1.76 29.19
N GLU A 102 28.61 1.64 30.50
CA GLU A 102 27.69 2.51 31.24
C GLU A 102 28.19 3.96 31.26
N GLU A 103 29.48 4.18 31.55
CA GLU A 103 30.09 5.51 31.52
C GLU A 103 30.04 6.13 30.11
N ALA A 104 30.36 5.34 29.08
CA ALA A 104 30.26 5.78 27.69
C ALA A 104 28.83 6.17 27.31
N LEU A 105 27.83 5.43 27.78
CA LEU A 105 26.41 5.71 27.54
C LEU A 105 25.96 6.99 28.25
N VAL A 106 26.43 7.24 29.47
CA VAL A 106 26.18 8.51 30.19
C VAL A 106 26.81 9.69 29.46
N ALA A 107 28.07 9.57 29.02
CA ALA A 107 28.77 10.62 28.28
C ALA A 107 28.09 10.92 26.94
N PHE A 108 27.65 9.88 26.22
CA PHE A 108 26.90 10.00 24.98
C PHE A 108 25.57 10.74 25.18
N ASN A 109 24.80 10.36 26.19
CA ASN A 109 23.52 11.01 26.51
C ASN A 109 23.70 12.48 26.88
N LYS A 110 24.71 12.83 27.68
CA LYS A 110 25.05 14.23 27.99
C LYS A 110 25.42 15.01 26.73
N THR A 111 26.22 14.41 25.85
CA THR A 111 26.61 15.04 24.59
C THR A 111 25.39 15.29 23.70
N LYS A 112 24.45 14.34 23.65
CA LYS A 112 23.19 14.48 22.91
C LYS A 112 22.34 15.63 23.44
N GLU A 113 22.23 15.78 24.75
CA GLU A 113 21.49 16.88 25.39
C GLU A 113 22.13 18.24 25.05
N ILE A 114 23.46 18.35 25.15
CA ILE A 114 24.19 19.56 24.78
C ILE A 114 24.00 19.90 23.30
N MET A 115 24.07 18.89 22.43
CA MET A 115 23.89 19.07 20.98
C MET A 115 22.47 19.52 20.65
N PHE A 116 21.46 19.00 21.38
CA PHE A 116 20.07 19.43 21.23
C PHE A 116 19.91 20.90 21.63
N LEU A 117 20.43 21.29 22.80
CA LEU A 117 20.43 22.69 23.25
C LEU A 117 21.16 23.61 22.27
N PHE A 118 22.28 23.16 21.71
CA PHE A 118 23.03 23.91 20.70
C PHE A 118 22.20 24.09 19.41
N SER A 119 21.52 23.04 18.97
CA SER A 119 20.67 23.07 17.78
C SER A 119 19.47 24.02 17.93
N GLU A 120 18.85 24.10 19.12
CA GLU A 120 17.77 25.05 19.38
C GLU A 120 18.27 26.51 19.25
N ASN A 121 19.44 26.80 19.82
CA ASN A 121 20.03 28.15 19.76
C ASN A 121 20.55 28.53 18.36
N LEU A 122 21.00 27.58 17.54
CA LEU A 122 21.38 27.84 16.14
C LEU A 122 20.19 28.27 15.28
N ASN A 123 19.00 27.71 15.53
CA ASN A 123 17.79 28.08 14.82
C ASN A 123 17.41 29.55 15.06
N GLU A 124 17.56 30.05 16.29
CA GLU A 124 17.32 31.47 16.61
C GLU A 124 18.46 32.38 16.12
N GLY A 125 19.72 31.96 16.27
CA GLY A 125 20.89 32.73 15.84
C GLY A 125 20.93 33.00 14.33
N THR A 126 20.40 32.09 13.51
CA THR A 126 20.29 32.26 12.06
C THR A 126 19.42 33.48 11.68
N SER A 127 18.41 33.80 12.48
CA SER A 127 17.57 34.99 12.27
C SER A 127 18.32 36.29 12.55
N SER A 128 19.25 36.29 13.52
CA SER A 128 20.11 37.44 13.82
C SER A 128 21.15 37.70 12.73
N ILE A 129 21.61 36.66 12.02
CA ILE A 129 22.49 36.81 10.85
C ILE A 129 21.78 37.57 9.72
N ALA A 130 20.45 37.45 9.59
CA ALA A 130 19.70 38.22 8.60
C ALA A 130 19.79 39.74 8.85
N HIS A 131 19.83 40.18 10.12
CA HIS A 131 20.01 41.60 10.46
C HIS A 131 21.43 42.12 10.17
N LEU A 132 22.44 41.25 10.16
CA LEU A 132 23.81 41.64 9.78
C LEU A 132 23.92 42.02 8.29
N ASP A 133 23.11 41.42 7.42
CA ASP A 133 23.05 41.81 6.00
C ASP A 133 22.53 43.23 5.82
N GLU A 134 21.49 43.60 6.58
CA GLU A 134 20.90 44.94 6.53
C GLU A 134 21.82 46.01 7.14
N PHE A 135 22.54 45.67 8.21
CA PHE A 135 23.59 46.52 8.77
C PHE A 135 24.74 46.74 7.77
N SER A 136 25.18 45.69 7.08
CA SER A 136 26.23 45.76 6.05
C SER A 136 25.86 46.69 4.89
N LYS A 137 24.59 46.66 4.46
CA LYS A 137 24.05 47.62 3.48
C LYS A 137 24.14 49.06 3.99
N GLY A 138 23.81 49.31 5.27
CA GLY A 138 23.94 50.63 5.89
C GLY A 138 25.38 51.16 5.89
N ILE A 139 26.35 50.32 6.24
CA ILE A 139 27.77 50.67 6.17
C ILE A 139 28.21 50.99 4.73
N SER A 140 27.67 50.29 3.74
CA SER A 140 27.96 50.57 2.33
C SER A 140 27.47 51.96 1.89
N TYR A 141 26.32 52.43 2.40
CA TYR A 141 25.86 53.80 2.14
C TYR A 141 26.75 54.86 2.78
N LEU A 142 27.32 54.60 3.96
CA LEU A 142 28.26 55.52 4.60
C LEU A 142 29.56 55.69 3.79
N SER A 143 30.00 54.62 3.10
CA SER A 143 31.12 54.67 2.15
C SER A 143 30.85 55.67 1.01
N VAL A 144 29.64 55.65 0.43
CA VAL A 144 29.23 56.58 -0.65
C VAL A 144 29.24 58.03 -0.15
N ILE A 145 28.76 58.28 1.08
CA ILE A 145 28.77 59.63 1.68
C ILE A 145 30.20 60.12 1.88
N ASN A 146 31.11 59.25 2.32
CA ASN A 146 32.50 59.62 2.51
C ASN A 146 33.17 59.98 1.16
N GLN A 147 32.93 59.19 0.13
CA GLN A 147 33.45 59.46 -1.22
C GLN A 147 32.88 60.75 -1.82
N PHE A 148 31.60 61.05 -1.56
CA PHE A 148 31.01 62.33 -1.94
C PHE A 148 31.69 63.50 -1.24
N ASN A 149 32.01 63.37 0.04
CA ASN A 149 32.68 64.43 0.79
C ASN A 149 34.11 64.68 0.27
N GLU A 150 34.86 63.62 -0.05
CA GLU A 150 36.18 63.75 -0.66
C GLU A 150 36.13 64.41 -2.05
N SER A 151 35.19 64.00 -2.91
CA SER A 151 35.03 64.59 -4.24
C SER A 151 34.60 66.06 -4.19
N LYS A 152 33.71 66.43 -3.27
CA LYS A 152 33.36 67.83 -3.01
C LYS A 152 34.59 68.66 -2.60
N ASN A 153 35.46 68.11 -1.76
CA ASN A 153 36.67 68.80 -1.31
C ASN A 153 37.72 68.94 -2.43
N LEU A 154 37.71 68.05 -3.42
CA LEU A 154 38.54 68.14 -4.63
C LEU A 154 38.03 69.19 -5.63
N ILE A 155 36.71 69.41 -5.72
CA ILE A 155 36.09 70.34 -6.68
C ILE A 155 36.06 71.79 -6.15
N LEU A 156 36.01 71.98 -4.82
CA LEU A 156 35.92 73.31 -4.19
C LEU A 156 37.27 73.92 -3.81
N LYS A 157 38.36 73.49 -4.45
CA LYS A 157 39.72 73.99 -4.23
C LYS A 157 40.23 74.81 -5.41
#